data_AF-A0A938DH08-F1
#
_entry.id   AF-A0A938DH08-F1
#
_cell.length_a   1.000
_cell.length_b   1.000
_cell.length_c   1.000
_cell.angle_alpha   90.00
_cell.angle_beta   90.00
_cell.angle_gamma   90.00
#
_symmetry.space_group_name_H-M   'P 1'
#
loop_
_entity.id
_entity.type
_entity.pdbx_description
1 polymer ?
#
loop_
_entity_poly.entity_id
_entity_poly.type
_entity_poly.pdbx_seq_one_letter_code
_entity_poly.pdbx_strand_id
1 'polypeptide(L)' 'MNDEVVPQPFDAPDHEGQSPSSHLLDELALHGYRPLDDEPDPRPLPSSDAASLALETAVEALS' A
#
# COMPACT_ATOMS: atom_id res chain seq x y z
N MET A 1 17.66 -9.24 36.29
CA MET A 1 16.60 -10.23 36.09
C MET A 1 15.74 -9.73 34.95
N ASN A 2 15.58 -10.58 33.94
CA ASN A 2 14.91 -10.43 32.65
C ASN A 2 13.76 -9.39 32.59
N ASP A 3 13.96 -8.33 31.82
CA ASP A 3 12.86 -7.64 31.15
C ASP A 3 12.39 -8.55 30.01
N GLU A 4 11.35 -9.31 30.30
CA GLU A 4 10.65 -10.13 29.32
C GLU A 4 9.92 -9.17 28.37
N VAL A 5 10.56 -8.88 27.23
CA VAL A 5 9.91 -8.18 26.11
C VAL A 5 8.86 -9.13 25.57
N VAL A 6 7.64 -9.05 26.13
CA VAL A 6 6.45 -9.66 25.55
C VAL A 6 6.35 -9.06 24.14
N PRO A 7 6.45 -9.87 23.06
CA PRO A 7 6.20 -9.36 21.73
C PRO A 7 4.75 -8.88 21.74
N GLN A 8 4.58 -7.56 21.71
CA GLN A 8 3.28 -6.98 21.39
C GLN A 8 2.89 -7.65 20.07
N PRO A 9 1.71 -8.28 19.96
CA PRO A 9 1.20 -8.59 18.64
C PRO A 9 1.27 -7.29 17.87
N PHE A 10 1.70 -7.34 16.60
CA PHE A 10 1.45 -6.25 15.69
C PHE A 10 -0.06 -6.08 15.68
N ASP A 11 -0.55 -5.21 16.56
CA ASP A 11 -1.94 -4.84 16.70
C ASP A 11 -2.22 -3.94 15.50
N ALA A 12 -2.18 -4.54 14.31
CA ALA A 12 -2.97 -4.04 13.21
C ALA A 12 -4.38 -4.02 13.77
N PRO A 13 -5.01 -2.85 13.96
CA PRO A 13 -6.32 -2.82 14.57
C PRO A 13 -7.21 -3.77 13.77
N ASP A 14 -7.75 -4.77 14.46
CA ASP A 14 -8.71 -5.72 13.95
C ASP A 14 -9.98 -4.95 13.57
N HIS A 15 -9.96 -4.22 12.45
CA HIS A 15 -11.14 -3.68 11.77
C HIS A 15 -12.18 -3.07 12.74
N GLU A 16 -11.75 -2.40 13.82
CA GLU A 16 -12.64 -1.93 14.89
C GLU A 16 -13.46 -0.75 14.36
N GLY A 17 -14.54 -1.10 13.68
CA GLY A 17 -15.34 -0.22 12.85
C GLY A 17 -14.77 -0.11 11.44
N GLN A 18 -15.07 -1.10 10.58
CA GLN A 18 -15.06 -0.86 9.13
C GLN A 18 -15.73 0.48 8.88
N SER A 19 -15.00 1.40 8.21
CA SER A 19 -15.55 2.70 7.85
C SER A 19 -16.87 2.47 7.12
N PRO A 20 -17.86 3.37 7.25
CA PRO A 20 -19.04 3.34 6.39
C PRO A 20 -18.70 3.25 4.90
N SER A 21 -17.49 3.68 4.50
CA SER A 21 -16.97 3.57 3.14
C SER A 21 -16.21 2.28 2.83
N SER A 22 -15.84 1.45 3.81
CA SER A 22 -15.04 0.23 3.59
C SER A 22 -15.69 -0.70 2.57
N HIS A 23 -16.98 -0.99 2.76
CA HIS A 23 -17.73 -1.82 1.80
C HIS A 23 -17.77 -1.20 0.39
N LEU A 24 -17.94 0.12 0.28
CA LEU A 24 -17.92 0.81 -1.01
C LEU A 24 -16.54 0.76 -1.68
N LEU A 25 -15.46 0.82 -0.89
CA LEU A 25 -14.09 0.72 -1.41
C LEU A 25 -13.78 -0.69 -1.93
N ASP A 26 -14.29 -1.72 -1.26
CA ASP A 26 -14.14 -3.11 -1.71
C ASP A 26 -14.84 -3.33 -3.06
N GLU A 27 -16.06 -2.84 -3.20
CA GLU A 27 -16.81 -2.89 -4.46
C GLU A 27 -16.12 -2.10 -5.58
N LEU A 28 -15.59 -0.91 -5.28
CA LEU A 28 -14.80 -0.13 -6.24
C LEU A 28 -13.48 -0.80 -6.62
N ALA A 29 -12.87 -1.57 -5.72
CA ALA A 29 -11.66 -2.32 -6.04
C ALA A 29 -11.94 -3.47 -7.01
N LEU A 30 -13.06 -4.19 -6.81
CA LEU A 30 -13.42 -5.39 -7.58
C LEU A 30 -14.14 -5.07 -8.91
N HIS A 31 -14.97 -4.03 -8.90
CA HIS A 31 -15.86 -3.68 -10.01
C HIS A 31 -15.69 -2.24 -10.51
N GLY A 32 -14.76 -1.48 -9.92
CA GLY A 32 -14.50 -0.11 -10.34
C GLY A 32 -14.01 -0.04 -11.77
N TYR A 33 -14.62 0.85 -12.55
CA TYR A 33 -14.14 1.20 -13.88
C TYR A 33 -12.71 1.71 -13.79
N ARG A 34 -11.83 1.13 -14.60
CA ARG A 34 -10.45 1.60 -14.82
C ARG A 34 -10.43 2.35 -16.16
N PRO A 35 -10.52 3.68 -16.15
CA PRO A 35 -10.26 4.44 -17.38
C PRO A 35 -8.85 4.10 -17.86
N LEU A 36 -8.69 3.87 -19.16
CA LEU A 36 -7.40 3.57 -19.79
C LEU A 36 -6.82 2.19 -19.43
N ASP A 37 -7.63 1.21 -19.01
CA ASP A 37 -7.14 -0.12 -18.62
C ASP A 37 -6.32 -0.83 -19.73
N ASP A 38 -6.69 -0.59 -20.98
CA ASP A 38 -5.99 -1.11 -22.17
C ASP A 38 -5.00 -0.12 -22.79
N GLU A 39 -4.91 1.09 -22.24
CA GLU A 39 -4.02 2.15 -22.73
C GLU A 39 -2.80 2.31 -21.81
N PRO A 40 -1.62 2.65 -22.35
CA PRO A 40 -0.47 2.95 -21.51
C PRO A 40 -0.79 4.13 -20.58
N ASP A 41 -0.30 4.08 -19.33
CA ASP A 41 -0.45 5.18 -18.37
C ASP A 41 0.03 6.49 -19.04
N PRO A 42 -0.86 7.49 -19.18
CA PRO A 42 -0.53 8.72 -19.91
C PRO A 42 0.44 9.61 -19.14
N ARG A 43 0.73 9.30 -17.86
CA ARG A 43 1.68 10.08 -17.08
C ARG A 43 3.09 9.88 -17.62
N PRO A 44 3.87 10.98 -17.77
CA PRO A 44 5.25 10.87 -18.21
C PRO A 44 6.04 10.06 -17.19
N LEU A 45 6.94 9.22 -17.69
CA LEU A 45 7.85 8.46 -16.85
C LEU A 45 8.74 9.42 -16.03
N PRO A 46 9.07 9.05 -14.78
CA PRO A 46 10.04 9.81 -13.99
C PRO A 46 11.41 9.81 -14.65
N SER A 47 12.27 10.76 -14.26
CA SER A 47 13.68 10.73 -14.67
C SER A 47 14.36 9.45 -14.15
N SER A 48 15.45 9.04 -14.81
CA SER A 48 16.23 7.87 -14.38
C SER A 48 16.66 7.97 -12.92
N ASP A 49 17.11 9.15 -12.49
CA ASP A 49 17.56 9.36 -11.11
C ASP A 49 16.41 9.21 -10.11
N ALA A 50 15.23 9.76 -10.42
CA ALA A 50 14.05 9.65 -9.56
C ALA A 50 13.55 8.19 -9.48
N ALA A 51 13.61 7.45 -10.60
CA ALA A 51 13.26 6.04 -10.64
C ALA A 51 14.22 5.19 -9.80
N SER A 52 15.53 5.41 -9.92
CA SER A 52 16.56 4.71 -9.13
C SER A 52 16.36 4.93 -7.63
N LEU A 53 16.15 6.18 -7.20
CA LEU A 53 15.93 6.52 -5.80
C LEU A 53 14.68 5.83 -5.23
N ALA A 54 13.59 5.82 -6.01
CA ALA A 54 12.35 5.15 -5.60
C ALA A 54 12.57 3.63 -5.43
N LEU A 55 13.34 3.01 -6.33
CA LEU A 55 13.68 1.60 -6.25
C LEU A 55 14.55 1.27 -5.04
N GLU A 56 15.60 2.05 -4.78
CA GLU A 56 16.45 1.91 -3.59
C GLU A 56 15.63 1.98 -2.30
N THR A 57 14.72 2.96 -2.22
CA THR A 57 13.82 3.13 -1.07
C THR A 57 12.94 1.91 -0.86
N ALA A 58 12.38 1.35 -1.94
CA ALA A 58 11.53 0.16 -1.85
C ALA A 58 12.31 -1.09 -1.42
N VAL A 59 13.55 -1.26 -1.88
CA VAL A 59 14.41 -2.39 -1.50
C VAL A 59 14.83 -2.30 -0.03
N GLU A 60 15.21 -1.12 0.44
CA GLU A 60 15.54 -0.89 1.86
C GLU A 60 14.34 -1.22 2.76
N ALA A 61 13.13 -0.83 2.36
CA ALA A 61 11.91 -1.11 3.13
C ALA A 61 11.55 -2.61 3.23
N LEU A 62 12.11 -3.44 2.34
CA LEU A 62 11.87 -4.88 2.28
C LEU A 62 13.02 -5.71 2.88
N SER A 63 14.14 -5.08 3.23
CA SER A 63 15.34 -5.73 3.80
C SER A 63 15.23 -5.87 5.31
#